data_AF-A0A9W6ZL43-F1
#
_entry.id   AF-A0A9W6ZL43-F1
#
_cell.length_a   1.000
_cell.length_b   1.000
_cell.length_c   1.000
_cell.angle_alpha   90.00
_cell.angle_beta   90.00
_cell.angle_gamma   90.00
#
_symmetry.space_group_name_H-M   'P 1'
#
loop_
_entity.id
_entity.type
_entity.pdbx_description
1 polymer ?
#
loop_
_entity_poly.entity_id
_entity_poly.type
_entity_poly.pdbx_seq_one_letter_code
_entity_poly.pdbx_strand_id
1 'polypeptide(L)'
;MMFGGVFRGPPPKVDILVDAREGKFRRTQFFGFGVNTGGSDNSVQCSNRTGVGWFGDSLECYLGYQDDEVDVRKRFEVMKEAVETARNLEKDDDKETLKVFIAPEFFWRGPNGAYDAASILKNDEYHLDEFNAISEICEELENLVKDKKYEHWLFVFGTIIAASRNDLTVDDNFLFFNFAPILQGGPKGKRMLAPKEYVSSIDFLRPPSANQSPSSTKANVTSSSSSSTAVPWAFDVTDSDLSGKHHYDFDLWEELSEYLEIERGYELVRRNFFAVENVRFTLEICLDHAAGEAQRNFLKKGGGVRHDIHPADVSLISSAGMQIIDKNLILKDGGVVYHQDGLYNRTSDARRRLMIDLPEKEKEADEKTSDEILDAAGTLFKLETMEPEEVVELWGGDHERIEEKMLQLFFLKKTTIPRIVKYAKKDLPAIN
;
A
#
# COMPACT_ATOMS: atom_id res chain seq x y z
N MET A 1 -24.65 12.94 -30.78
CA MET A 1 -23.50 13.65 -30.19
C MET A 1 -22.27 12.77 -30.40
N MET A 2 -21.35 13.23 -31.24
CA MET A 2 -20.01 12.66 -31.36
C MET A 2 -19.15 13.22 -30.23
N PHE A 3 -18.41 12.37 -29.53
CA PHE A 3 -17.12 12.76 -28.98
C PHE A 3 -16.10 11.72 -29.42
N GLY A 4 -15.30 12.13 -30.40
CA GLY A 4 -14.08 11.45 -30.80
C GLY A 4 -12.91 11.92 -29.93
N GLY A 5 -11.96 11.02 -29.77
CA GLY A 5 -10.66 11.26 -29.16
C GLY A 5 -9.74 10.09 -29.53
N VAL A 6 -9.45 9.93 -30.81
CA VAL A 6 -8.40 9.01 -31.28
C VAL A 6 -7.06 9.72 -31.06
N PHE A 7 -6.35 9.35 -30.00
CA PHE A 7 -4.96 9.73 -29.83
C PHE A 7 -4.12 8.91 -30.84
N ARG A 8 -3.60 9.60 -31.87
CA ARG A 8 -2.60 9.09 -32.81
C ARG A 8 -1.41 10.05 -32.84
N GLY A 9 -0.51 9.86 -31.89
CA GLY A 9 0.87 10.33 -31.92
C GLY A 9 1.74 9.24 -31.31
N PRO A 10 2.98 9.01 -31.78
CA PRO A 10 3.85 8.03 -31.15
C PRO A 10 4.11 8.45 -29.69
N PRO A 11 3.91 7.57 -28.71
CA PRO A 11 4.09 7.90 -27.30
C PRO A 11 5.57 8.22 -26.99
N PRO A 12 5.83 9.11 -26.01
CA PRO A 12 7.17 9.41 -25.54
C PRO A 12 7.82 8.17 -24.91
N LYS A 13 9.09 7.93 -25.24
CA LYS A 13 9.93 6.86 -24.68
C LYS A 13 10.85 7.43 -23.64
N VAL A 14 10.89 6.79 -22.49
CA VAL A 14 11.62 7.19 -21.29
C VAL A 14 12.05 5.87 -20.66
N ASP A 15 13.28 5.69 -20.14
CA ASP A 15 13.91 4.41 -19.68
C ASP A 15 14.49 4.37 -18.23
N ILE A 16 15.08 3.29 -17.67
CA ILE A 16 15.70 3.27 -16.31
C ILE A 16 17.02 2.53 -16.40
N LEU A 17 18.04 3.03 -15.72
CA LEU A 17 19.24 2.25 -15.45
C LEU A 17 18.85 1.16 -14.44
N VAL A 18 19.07 -0.11 -14.70
CA VAL A 18 19.45 -1.12 -13.68
C VAL A 18 20.88 -1.48 -14.04
N ASP A 19 21.79 -1.65 -13.08
CA ASP A 19 23.19 -1.95 -13.44
C ASP A 19 23.25 -3.29 -14.18
N ALA A 20 23.29 -3.22 -15.52
CA ALA A 20 22.92 -4.31 -16.43
C ALA A 20 23.95 -5.44 -16.48
N ARG A 21 25.01 -5.37 -15.68
CA ARG A 21 26.15 -6.28 -15.80
C ARG A 21 25.91 -7.63 -15.14
N GLU A 22 24.96 -7.75 -14.20
CA GLU A 22 24.84 -8.99 -13.40
C GLU A 22 23.38 -9.43 -13.08
N GLY A 23 22.34 -8.71 -13.50
CA GLY A 23 20.93 -9.03 -13.18
C GLY A 23 20.13 -9.71 -14.31
N LYS A 24 19.14 -10.55 -13.94
CA LYS A 24 18.19 -11.18 -14.87
C LYS A 24 17.28 -10.17 -15.57
N PHE A 25 16.83 -9.16 -14.82
CA PHE A 25 15.89 -8.16 -15.32
C PHE A 25 16.62 -6.89 -15.75
N ARG A 26 16.27 -6.41 -16.94
CA ARG A 26 16.74 -5.14 -17.50
C ARG A 26 15.70 -4.05 -17.44
N ARG A 27 14.43 -4.43 -17.25
CA ARG A 27 13.28 -3.54 -17.31
C ARG A 27 12.32 -3.84 -16.18
N THR A 28 11.56 -2.83 -15.79
CA THR A 28 10.39 -3.00 -14.94
C THR A 28 9.16 -2.47 -15.64
N GLN A 29 8.00 -3.02 -15.29
CA GLN A 29 6.71 -2.66 -15.84
C GLN A 29 5.71 -2.58 -14.71
N PHE A 30 4.97 -1.49 -14.62
CA PHE A 30 4.05 -1.28 -13.51
C PHE A 30 2.59 -1.57 -13.90
N PHE A 31 1.93 -2.32 -13.03
CA PHE A 31 0.50 -2.56 -13.00
C PHE A 31 -0.05 -2.05 -11.67
N GLY A 32 -0.98 -1.11 -11.72
CA GLY A 32 -1.67 -0.61 -10.54
C GLY A 32 -3.16 -0.90 -10.61
N PHE A 33 -3.79 -1.05 -9.45
CA PHE A 33 -5.22 -1.31 -9.32
C PHE A 33 -5.89 -0.21 -8.49
N GLY A 34 -6.71 0.62 -9.13
CA GLY A 34 -7.46 1.68 -8.45
C GLY A 34 -8.71 1.14 -7.76
N VAL A 35 -8.83 1.32 -6.45
CA VAL A 35 -10.02 1.01 -5.64
C VAL A 35 -10.11 2.02 -4.50
N ASN A 36 -11.33 2.44 -4.14
CA ASN A 36 -11.53 3.30 -2.98
C ASN A 36 -11.32 2.52 -1.67
N THR A 37 -10.18 2.64 -1.02
CA THR A 37 -9.90 1.94 0.24
C THR A 37 -10.17 2.76 1.49
N GLY A 38 -10.48 4.06 1.39
CA GLY A 38 -10.80 4.88 2.56
C GLY A 38 -12.23 4.69 3.06
N GLY A 39 -13.21 4.73 2.16
CA GLY A 39 -14.62 4.69 2.56
C GLY A 39 -15.48 5.69 1.78
N SER A 40 -16.74 5.86 2.17
CA SER A 40 -17.70 6.75 1.48
C SER A 40 -18.29 7.77 2.45
N ASP A 41 -18.32 9.03 2.02
CA ASP A 41 -18.92 10.19 2.72
C ASP A 41 -20.45 10.24 2.63
N ASN A 42 -21.07 9.36 1.85
CA ASN A 42 -22.51 9.39 1.61
C ASN A 42 -23.29 8.72 2.75
N SER A 43 -23.93 9.54 3.60
CA SER A 43 -24.74 9.13 4.75
C SER A 43 -25.81 8.05 4.46
N VAL A 44 -26.35 8.00 3.24
CA VAL A 44 -27.34 7.00 2.82
C VAL A 44 -26.74 5.60 2.71
N GLN A 45 -25.47 5.50 2.33
CA GLN A 45 -24.75 4.23 2.19
C GLN A 45 -24.31 3.68 3.55
N CYS A 46 -24.15 4.58 4.52
CA CYS A 46 -23.70 4.26 5.87
C CYS A 46 -24.85 3.97 6.84
N SER A 47 -26.12 4.18 6.47
CA SER A 47 -27.24 4.16 7.41
C SER A 47 -27.52 2.79 8.05
N ASN A 48 -26.99 1.69 7.50
CA ASN A 48 -27.17 0.33 8.02
C ASN A 48 -25.85 -0.42 8.24
N ARG A 49 -24.71 0.29 8.30
CA ARG A 49 -23.39 -0.35 8.40
C ARG A 49 -22.75 -0.10 9.76
N THR A 50 -22.13 -1.14 10.30
CA THR A 50 -21.25 -1.06 11.47
C THR A 50 -19.82 -0.75 11.02
N GLY A 51 -19.07 -0.01 11.84
CA GLY A 51 -17.74 0.51 11.51
C GLY A 51 -17.82 1.85 10.77
N VAL A 52 -17.64 2.95 11.49
CA VAL A 52 -17.73 4.30 10.93
C VAL A 52 -16.49 5.10 11.34
N GLY A 53 -15.53 5.20 10.43
CA GLY A 53 -14.31 5.99 10.60
C GLY A 53 -14.54 7.47 10.33
N TRP A 54 -13.65 8.29 10.90
CA TRP A 54 -13.52 9.68 10.47
C TRP A 54 -12.29 9.77 9.56
N PHE A 55 -12.48 10.29 8.36
CA PHE A 55 -11.40 10.63 7.44
C PHE A 55 -11.39 12.14 7.29
N GLY A 56 -10.42 12.78 7.95
CA GLY A 56 -10.45 14.22 8.14
C GLY A 56 -11.76 14.65 8.81
N ASP A 57 -12.50 15.54 8.14
CA ASP A 57 -13.78 16.08 8.62
C ASP A 57 -15.02 15.29 8.15
N SER A 58 -14.83 14.19 7.40
CA SER A 58 -15.93 13.37 6.88
C SER A 58 -16.07 12.03 7.60
N LEU A 59 -17.32 11.67 7.85
CA LEU A 59 -17.71 10.36 8.33
C LEU A 59 -17.65 9.37 7.16
N GLU A 60 -16.78 8.36 7.22
CA GLU A 60 -16.73 7.30 6.23
C GLU A 60 -17.11 5.96 6.85
N CYS A 61 -18.04 5.23 6.21
CA CYS A 61 -18.38 3.88 6.65
C CYS A 61 -17.46 2.83 6.03
N TYR A 62 -17.25 1.76 6.79
CA TYR A 62 -16.64 0.55 6.29
C TYR A 62 -17.45 -0.03 5.14
N LEU A 63 -16.80 -0.17 3.99
CA LEU A 63 -17.45 -0.67 2.79
C LEU A 63 -17.46 -2.20 2.75
N GLY A 64 -16.70 -2.87 3.62
CA GLY A 64 -16.64 -4.33 3.71
C GLY A 64 -17.84 -5.07 4.31
N TYR A 65 -17.72 -6.39 4.38
CA TYR A 65 -18.64 -7.30 5.05
C TYR A 65 -18.28 -7.36 6.53
N GLN A 66 -19.30 -7.52 7.36
CA GLN A 66 -19.12 -7.53 8.83
C GLN A 66 -18.56 -8.83 9.36
N ASP A 67 -18.70 -9.90 8.59
CA ASP A 67 -18.12 -11.20 8.87
C ASP A 67 -16.76 -11.28 8.16
N ASP A 68 -15.70 -11.54 8.93
CA ASP A 68 -14.32 -11.53 8.44
C ASP A 68 -14.10 -12.58 7.33
N GLU A 69 -14.70 -13.78 7.45
CA GLU A 69 -14.56 -14.86 6.47
C GLU A 69 -15.19 -14.46 5.13
N VAL A 70 -16.41 -13.92 5.17
CA VAL A 70 -17.08 -13.41 3.97
C VAL A 70 -16.32 -12.23 3.36
N ASP A 71 -15.80 -11.31 4.20
CA ASP A 71 -15.05 -10.14 3.75
C ASP A 71 -13.76 -10.51 3.03
N VAL A 72 -12.93 -11.36 3.65
CA VAL A 72 -11.68 -11.86 3.07
C VAL A 72 -11.91 -12.54 1.73
N ARG A 73 -12.88 -13.47 1.66
CA ARG A 73 -13.19 -14.18 0.41
C ARG A 73 -13.59 -13.23 -0.71
N LYS A 74 -14.44 -12.24 -0.42
CA LYS A 74 -14.93 -11.30 -1.42
C LYS A 74 -13.85 -10.33 -1.89
N ARG A 75 -13.00 -9.84 -0.98
CA ARG A 75 -11.81 -9.06 -1.35
C ARG A 75 -10.81 -9.87 -2.16
N PHE A 76 -10.67 -11.17 -1.87
CA PHE A 76 -9.81 -12.05 -2.64
C PHE A 76 -10.32 -12.28 -4.07
N GLU A 77 -11.63 -12.46 -4.29
CA GLU A 77 -12.21 -12.54 -5.64
C GLU A 77 -11.81 -11.32 -6.50
N VAL A 78 -11.80 -10.15 -5.88
CA VAL A 78 -11.47 -8.87 -6.52
C VAL A 78 -9.97 -8.77 -6.81
N MET A 79 -9.13 -9.13 -5.84
CA MET A 79 -7.68 -9.17 -6.02
C MET A 79 -7.29 -10.15 -7.13
N LYS A 80 -7.88 -11.34 -7.14
CA LYS A 80 -7.67 -12.36 -8.17
C LYS A 80 -8.01 -11.84 -9.56
N GLU A 81 -9.18 -11.21 -9.71
CA GLU A 81 -9.60 -10.63 -10.99
C GLU A 81 -8.66 -9.50 -11.44
N ALA A 82 -8.17 -8.67 -10.50
CA ALA A 82 -7.19 -7.61 -10.79
C ALA A 82 -5.85 -8.18 -11.29
N VAL A 83 -5.32 -9.20 -10.62
CA VAL A 83 -4.07 -9.89 -11.00
C VAL A 83 -4.21 -10.60 -12.35
N GLU A 84 -5.30 -11.34 -12.55
CA GLU A 84 -5.55 -12.04 -13.82
C GLU A 84 -5.71 -11.05 -14.98
N THR A 85 -6.38 -9.91 -14.76
CA THR A 85 -6.49 -8.86 -15.76
C THR A 85 -5.14 -8.24 -16.08
N ALA A 86 -4.35 -7.87 -15.07
CA ALA A 86 -2.98 -7.37 -15.27
C ALA A 86 -2.14 -8.36 -16.10
N ARG A 87 -2.24 -9.65 -15.80
CA ARG A 87 -1.55 -10.71 -16.56
C ARG A 87 -2.00 -10.80 -18.01
N ASN A 88 -3.29 -10.62 -18.29
CA ASN A 88 -3.86 -10.66 -19.64
C ASN A 88 -3.51 -9.41 -20.47
N LEU A 89 -3.35 -8.25 -19.82
CA LEU A 89 -2.82 -7.03 -20.46
C LEU A 89 -1.35 -7.15 -20.80
N GLU A 90 -0.63 -8.05 -20.13
CA GLU A 90 0.74 -8.33 -20.47
C GLU A 90 0.85 -9.28 -21.67
N LYS A 91 0.96 -8.64 -22.84
CA LYS A 91 0.99 -9.28 -24.17
C LYS A 91 2.31 -9.96 -24.48
N ASP A 92 3.39 -9.66 -23.74
CA ASP A 92 4.74 -10.14 -24.04
C ASP A 92 5.41 -10.75 -22.79
N ASP A 93 5.67 -12.06 -22.88
CA ASP A 93 6.30 -12.85 -21.81
C ASP A 93 7.82 -12.64 -21.73
N ASP A 94 8.25 -11.38 -21.92
CA ASP A 94 9.65 -11.00 -21.89
C ASP A 94 10.27 -11.32 -20.53
N LYS A 95 11.24 -12.24 -20.56
CA LYS A 95 11.93 -12.75 -19.36
C LYS A 95 12.93 -11.76 -18.79
N GLU A 96 13.28 -10.72 -19.54
CA GLU A 96 14.14 -9.61 -19.09
C GLU A 96 13.33 -8.46 -18.48
N THR A 97 11.99 -8.54 -18.45
CA THR A 97 11.12 -7.55 -17.79
C THR A 97 10.51 -8.12 -16.52
N LEU A 98 10.76 -7.46 -15.39
CA LEU A 98 10.05 -7.69 -14.13
C LEU A 98 8.74 -6.89 -14.11
N LYS A 99 7.62 -7.58 -13.98
CA LYS A 99 6.29 -6.97 -13.86
C LYS A 99 6.02 -6.71 -12.39
N VAL A 100 5.65 -5.49 -12.04
CA VAL A 100 5.40 -5.05 -10.68
C VAL A 100 3.92 -4.70 -10.56
N PHE A 101 3.20 -5.44 -9.74
CA PHE A 101 1.80 -5.18 -9.41
C PHE A 101 1.70 -4.55 -8.03
N ILE A 102 1.00 -3.42 -7.88
CA ILE A 102 0.78 -2.77 -6.58
C ILE A 102 -0.72 -2.55 -6.38
N ALA A 103 -1.25 -3.04 -5.27
CA ALA A 103 -2.54 -2.67 -4.74
C ALA A 103 -2.40 -1.57 -3.66
N PRO A 104 -3.45 -0.73 -3.47
CA PRO A 104 -3.40 0.38 -2.52
C PRO A 104 -3.41 -0.09 -1.07
N GLU A 105 -3.01 0.82 -0.18
CA GLU A 105 -3.09 0.63 1.26
C GLU A 105 -4.54 0.41 1.70
N PHE A 106 -4.74 -0.29 2.82
CA PHE A 106 -6.05 -0.62 3.42
C PHE A 106 -6.92 -1.53 2.56
N PHE A 107 -6.37 -2.13 1.51
CA PHE A 107 -7.11 -3.13 0.74
C PHE A 107 -7.56 -4.32 1.61
N TRP A 108 -6.74 -4.71 2.60
CA TRP A 108 -7.08 -5.75 3.58
C TRP A 108 -7.32 -5.13 4.97
N ARG A 109 -8.25 -4.17 5.03
CA ARG A 109 -8.75 -3.63 6.28
C ARG A 109 -10.06 -4.32 6.65
N GLY A 110 -10.16 -4.85 7.87
CA GLY A 110 -11.36 -5.52 8.39
C GLY A 110 -12.48 -4.58 8.84
N PRO A 111 -13.66 -5.13 9.21
CA PRO A 111 -14.87 -4.37 9.54
C PRO A 111 -14.79 -3.43 10.71
N ASN A 112 -13.91 -3.73 11.67
CA ASN A 112 -13.64 -2.88 12.82
C ASN A 112 -12.38 -2.02 12.62
N GLY A 113 -11.93 -1.86 11.37
CA GLY A 113 -10.70 -1.15 11.02
C GLY A 113 -9.45 -2.04 11.03
N ALA A 114 -9.57 -3.27 11.50
CA ALA A 114 -8.52 -4.29 11.46
C ALA A 114 -9.16 -5.68 11.53
N TYR A 115 -8.43 -6.70 11.08
CA TYR A 115 -8.74 -8.10 11.36
C TYR A 115 -8.18 -8.51 12.72
N ASP A 116 -8.84 -9.44 13.40
CA ASP A 116 -8.33 -9.96 14.67
C ASP A 116 -7.04 -10.78 14.46
N ALA A 117 -5.99 -10.41 15.18
CA ALA A 117 -4.69 -11.09 15.20
C ALA A 117 -4.55 -12.07 16.36
N ALA A 118 -5.51 -12.10 17.29
CA ALA A 118 -5.46 -12.98 18.46
C ALA A 118 -5.34 -14.45 18.05
N SER A 119 -5.99 -14.86 16.96
CA SER A 119 -5.93 -16.23 16.44
C SER A 119 -4.58 -16.61 15.81
N ILE A 120 -3.71 -15.65 15.47
CA ILE A 120 -2.31 -15.95 15.08
C ILE A 120 -1.45 -16.17 16.31
N LEU A 121 -1.61 -15.30 17.31
CA LEU A 121 -0.70 -15.20 18.45
C LEU A 121 -1.00 -16.25 19.52
N LYS A 122 -2.25 -16.70 19.62
CA LYS A 122 -2.65 -17.76 20.54
C LYS A 122 -2.31 -19.10 19.91
N ASN A 123 -1.07 -19.53 20.12
CA ASN A 123 -0.56 -20.89 19.81
C ASN A 123 -1.24 -22.00 20.63
N ASP A 124 -2.41 -21.73 21.21
CA ASP A 124 -3.14 -22.69 22.05
C ASP A 124 -3.89 -23.68 21.15
N GLU A 125 -3.64 -24.98 21.38
CA GLU A 125 -4.28 -26.12 20.70
C GLU A 125 -5.83 -26.08 20.67
N TYR A 126 -6.45 -25.15 21.39
CA TYR A 126 -7.89 -25.06 21.60
C TYR A 126 -8.67 -24.26 20.54
N HIS A 127 -8.02 -23.53 19.63
CA HIS A 127 -8.69 -22.67 18.64
C HIS A 127 -8.43 -23.05 17.17
N LEU A 128 -8.04 -24.31 16.90
CA LEU A 128 -7.70 -24.77 15.53
C LEU A 128 -8.86 -24.67 14.52
N ASP A 129 -10.11 -24.56 14.98
CA ASP A 129 -11.30 -24.50 14.11
C ASP A 129 -11.79 -23.05 13.84
N GLU A 130 -11.16 -22.02 14.43
CA GLU A 130 -11.56 -20.63 14.21
C GLU A 130 -10.91 -20.02 12.95
N PHE A 131 -11.72 -19.29 12.17
CA PHE A 131 -11.24 -18.62 10.96
C PHE A 131 -10.18 -17.56 11.30
N ASN A 132 -9.01 -17.66 10.67
CA ASN A 132 -7.91 -16.72 10.81
C ASN A 132 -7.76 -15.91 9.52
N ALA A 133 -8.34 -14.70 9.52
CA ALA A 133 -8.37 -13.84 8.34
C ALA A 133 -6.98 -13.56 7.74
N ILE A 134 -6.00 -13.27 8.59
CA ILE A 134 -4.65 -12.89 8.14
C ILE A 134 -3.93 -14.09 7.51
N SER A 135 -4.03 -15.28 8.13
CA SER A 135 -3.45 -16.51 7.56
C SER A 135 -4.12 -16.88 6.23
N GLU A 136 -5.45 -16.82 6.16
CA GLU A 136 -6.21 -17.08 4.94
C GLU A 136 -5.81 -16.11 3.81
N ILE A 137 -5.71 -14.80 4.10
CA ILE A 137 -5.27 -13.80 3.12
C ILE A 137 -3.88 -14.17 2.57
N CYS A 138 -2.91 -14.44 3.45
CA CYS A 138 -1.55 -14.78 3.03
C CYS A 138 -1.51 -16.05 2.17
N GLU A 139 -2.19 -17.12 2.60
CA GLU A 139 -2.22 -18.40 1.88
C GLU A 139 -2.90 -18.29 0.50
N GLU A 140 -4.04 -17.59 0.42
CA GLU A 140 -4.75 -17.37 -0.84
C GLU A 140 -3.93 -16.51 -1.82
N LEU A 141 -3.25 -15.47 -1.32
CA LEU A 141 -2.35 -14.65 -2.13
C LEU A 141 -1.15 -15.45 -2.66
N GLU A 142 -0.53 -16.29 -1.84
CA GLU A 142 0.53 -17.21 -2.27
C GLU A 142 0.02 -18.18 -3.35
N ASN A 143 -1.15 -18.78 -3.12
CA ASN A 143 -1.78 -19.69 -4.06
C ASN A 143 -2.14 -19.03 -5.38
N LEU A 144 -2.54 -17.77 -5.36
CA LEU A 144 -2.88 -16.99 -6.56
C LEU A 144 -1.68 -16.83 -7.50
N VAL A 145 -0.47 -16.61 -6.95
CA VAL A 145 0.71 -16.24 -7.74
C VAL A 145 1.79 -17.32 -7.86
N LYS A 146 1.59 -18.51 -7.27
CA LYS A 146 2.56 -19.62 -7.37
C LYS A 146 2.72 -20.23 -8.77
N ASP A 147 1.79 -19.96 -9.69
CA ASP A 147 1.86 -20.51 -11.05
C ASP A 147 3.07 -19.94 -11.83
N LYS A 148 3.69 -20.77 -12.67
CA LYS A 148 4.85 -20.39 -13.48
C LYS A 148 4.60 -19.18 -14.38
N LYS A 149 3.37 -18.92 -14.80
CA LYS A 149 3.02 -17.72 -15.60
C LYS A 149 3.33 -16.39 -14.89
N TYR A 150 3.62 -16.44 -13.59
CA TYR A 150 4.00 -15.31 -12.74
C TYR A 150 5.49 -15.29 -12.35
N GLU A 151 6.35 -16.17 -12.89
CA GLU A 151 7.77 -16.27 -12.51
C GLU A 151 8.58 -14.95 -12.65
N HIS A 152 8.06 -13.99 -13.41
CA HIS A 152 8.69 -12.68 -13.66
C HIS A 152 7.83 -11.53 -13.13
N TRP A 153 7.08 -11.79 -12.07
CA TRP A 153 6.22 -10.83 -11.41
C TRP A 153 6.63 -10.61 -9.96
N LEU A 154 6.46 -9.38 -9.48
CA LEU A 154 6.55 -8.96 -8.09
C LEU A 154 5.20 -8.32 -7.73
N PHE A 155 4.59 -8.76 -6.64
CA PHE A 155 3.30 -8.28 -6.19
C PHE A 155 3.43 -7.61 -4.84
N VAL A 156 2.88 -6.40 -4.68
CA VAL A 156 2.64 -5.73 -3.40
C VAL A 156 1.12 -5.67 -3.23
N PHE A 157 0.58 -6.51 -2.35
CA PHE A 157 -0.86 -6.77 -2.29
C PHE A 157 -1.67 -5.75 -1.46
N GLY A 158 -1.21 -4.51 -1.42
CA GLY A 158 -1.75 -3.50 -0.50
C GLY A 158 -1.31 -3.81 0.92
N THR A 159 -2.09 -3.39 1.90
CA THR A 159 -1.77 -3.66 3.31
C THR A 159 -2.88 -4.38 4.06
N ILE A 160 -2.45 -5.22 4.99
CA ILE A 160 -3.26 -5.89 6.01
C ILE A 160 -3.19 -5.07 7.27
N ILE A 161 -4.36 -4.70 7.80
CA ILE A 161 -4.47 -4.13 9.13
C ILE A 161 -4.93 -5.22 10.08
N ALA A 162 -4.13 -5.48 11.09
CA ALA A 162 -4.36 -6.49 12.10
C ALA A 162 -4.42 -5.83 13.48
N ALA A 163 -5.25 -6.35 14.38
CA ALA A 163 -5.32 -5.88 15.75
C ALA A 163 -5.46 -7.03 16.74
N SER A 164 -4.80 -6.96 17.89
CA SER A 164 -4.99 -7.90 19.00
C SER A 164 -5.27 -7.13 20.28
N ARG A 165 -6.05 -7.71 21.19
CA ARG A 165 -6.14 -7.21 22.56
C ARG A 165 -4.86 -7.55 23.31
N ASN A 166 -4.27 -6.56 23.96
CA ASN A 166 -3.17 -6.82 24.86
C ASN A 166 -3.72 -7.34 26.19
N ASP A 167 -3.84 -8.67 26.32
CA ASP A 167 -4.25 -9.31 27.57
C ASP A 167 -3.22 -9.09 28.71
N LEU A 168 -2.02 -8.54 28.42
CA LEU A 168 -0.94 -8.31 29.39
C LEU A 168 -1.01 -6.94 30.08
N THR A 169 -1.80 -5.98 29.57
CA THR A 169 -1.94 -4.66 30.21
C THR A 169 -3.30 -4.53 30.88
N VAL A 170 -3.30 -3.96 32.10
CA VAL A 170 -4.53 -3.67 32.87
C VAL A 170 -5.39 -2.60 32.19
N ASP A 171 -4.77 -1.83 31.31
CA ASP A 171 -5.43 -0.87 30.42
C ASP A 171 -5.75 -1.59 29.11
N ASP A 172 -6.98 -1.45 28.60
CA ASP A 172 -7.51 -2.02 27.33
C ASP A 172 -6.74 -1.49 26.09
N ASN A 173 -5.43 -1.68 26.06
CA ASN A 173 -4.58 -1.30 24.96
C ASN A 173 -4.71 -2.36 23.87
N PHE A 174 -5.06 -1.90 22.67
CA PHE A 174 -5.01 -2.74 21.51
C PHE A 174 -3.69 -2.54 20.79
N LEU A 175 -3.20 -3.63 20.25
CA LEU A 175 -2.00 -3.70 19.46
C LEU A 175 -2.43 -3.73 18.02
N PHE A 176 -1.80 -2.92 17.19
CA PHE A 176 -2.16 -2.77 15.79
C PHE A 176 -0.96 -3.00 14.91
N PHE A 177 -1.18 -3.61 13.76
CA PHE A 177 -0.16 -3.86 12.75
C PHE A 177 -0.71 -3.44 11.40
N ASN A 178 0.07 -2.69 10.63
CA ASN A 178 -0.25 -2.39 9.24
C ASN A 178 0.97 -2.79 8.42
N PHE A 179 0.84 -3.78 7.55
CA PHE A 179 1.97 -4.31 6.79
C PHE A 179 1.54 -4.76 5.39
N ALA A 180 2.49 -4.74 4.46
CA ALA A 180 2.29 -5.14 3.07
C ALA A 180 2.89 -6.53 2.81
N PRO A 181 2.08 -7.53 2.40
CA PRO A 181 2.58 -8.76 1.80
C PRO A 181 3.19 -8.48 0.43
N ILE A 182 4.42 -8.96 0.24
CA ILE A 182 5.15 -8.83 -1.02
C ILE A 182 5.53 -10.23 -1.50
N LEU A 183 5.02 -10.62 -2.66
CA LEU A 183 5.25 -11.95 -3.22
C LEU A 183 5.97 -11.85 -4.55
N GLN A 184 7.08 -12.57 -4.71
CA GLN A 184 7.62 -12.88 -6.03
C GLN A 184 6.79 -14.02 -6.62
N GLY A 185 6.32 -13.89 -7.85
CA GLY A 185 5.49 -14.92 -8.47
C GLY A 185 6.28 -16.16 -8.89
N GLY A 186 5.55 -17.23 -9.18
CA GLY A 186 6.08 -18.53 -9.56
C GLY A 186 6.36 -19.47 -8.38
N PRO A 187 6.68 -20.75 -8.67
CA PRO A 187 6.73 -21.80 -7.66
C PRO A 187 7.93 -21.71 -6.70
N LYS A 188 8.88 -20.83 -6.99
CA LYS A 188 10.05 -20.53 -6.16
C LYS A 188 10.06 -19.09 -5.66
N GLY A 189 8.88 -18.46 -5.69
CA GLY A 189 8.68 -17.09 -5.27
C GLY A 189 9.15 -16.86 -3.83
N LYS A 190 9.93 -15.81 -3.62
CA LYS A 190 10.15 -15.26 -2.28
C LYS A 190 8.86 -14.67 -1.71
N ARG A 191 8.74 -14.74 -0.40
CA ARG A 191 7.65 -14.16 0.39
C ARG A 191 8.26 -13.16 1.34
N MET A 192 7.77 -11.93 1.33
CA MET A 192 8.31 -10.84 2.13
C MET A 192 7.17 -10.06 2.78
N LEU A 193 7.46 -9.40 3.90
CA LEU A 193 6.54 -8.49 4.58
C LEU A 193 7.23 -7.15 4.80
N ALA A 194 6.56 -6.05 4.49
CA ALA A 194 7.02 -4.72 4.85
C ALA A 194 6.07 -4.11 5.89
N PRO A 195 6.51 -3.87 7.13
CA PRO A 195 5.72 -3.10 8.08
C PRO A 195 5.62 -1.65 7.61
N LYS A 196 4.48 -1.04 7.94
CA LYS A 196 4.36 0.42 8.04
C LYS A 196 5.06 0.85 9.32
N GLU A 197 5.75 1.98 9.33
CA GLU A 197 6.48 2.48 10.51
C GLU A 197 5.71 3.58 11.25
N TYR A 198 4.92 4.38 10.52
CA TYR A 198 4.17 5.51 11.05
C TYR A 198 2.68 5.26 10.96
N VAL A 199 2.05 5.00 12.10
CA VAL A 199 0.60 4.90 12.19
C VAL A 199 -0.05 6.24 11.86
N SER A 200 -1.05 6.21 10.98
CA SER A 200 -1.85 7.39 10.64
C SER A 200 -3.21 7.34 11.34
N SER A 201 -3.85 8.49 11.57
CA SER A 201 -5.17 8.51 12.21
C SER A 201 -6.25 7.85 11.38
N ILE A 202 -6.06 7.76 10.06
CA ILE A 202 -6.97 7.09 9.12
C ILE A 202 -6.76 5.56 9.06
N ASP A 203 -5.75 5.01 9.75
CA ASP A 203 -5.56 3.57 9.87
C ASP A 203 -6.73 2.92 10.63
N PHE A 204 -7.40 3.70 11.49
CA PHE A 204 -8.44 3.19 12.39
C PHE A 204 -9.84 3.67 11.99
N LEU A 205 -10.79 2.74 12.02
CA LEU A 205 -12.21 3.08 12.03
C LEU A 205 -12.63 3.36 13.47
N ARG A 206 -13.32 4.48 13.70
CA ARG A 206 -13.91 4.76 15.00
C ARG A 206 -15.17 3.89 15.18
N PRO A 207 -15.44 3.43 16.41
CA PRO A 207 -16.73 2.84 16.70
C PRO A 207 -17.84 3.91 16.61
N PRO A 208 -19.06 3.54 16.17
CA PRO A 208 -20.20 4.47 16.13
C PRO A 208 -20.54 5.12 17.48
N SER A 209 -20.16 4.52 18.61
CA SER A 209 -20.41 5.03 19.96
C SER A 209 -19.55 6.25 20.33
N ALA A 210 -18.43 6.48 19.63
CA ALA A 210 -17.57 7.66 19.81
C ALA A 210 -18.15 8.93 19.15
N ASN A 211 -19.33 8.85 18.51
CA ASN A 211 -20.01 9.98 17.86
C ASN A 211 -20.62 11.02 18.83
N GLN A 212 -20.28 10.97 20.13
CA GLN A 212 -20.59 12.07 21.02
C GLN A 212 -19.54 13.17 20.82
N SER A 213 -20.01 14.30 20.29
CA SER A 213 -19.20 15.47 20.00
C SER A 213 -18.22 15.79 21.16
N PRO A 214 -16.92 16.03 20.88
CA PRO A 214 -15.91 16.31 21.91
C PRO A 214 -16.18 17.62 22.69
N SER A 215 -17.23 18.38 22.35
CA SER A 215 -17.58 19.63 23.02
C SER A 215 -18.58 19.51 24.17
N SER A 216 -19.05 18.32 24.56
CA SER A 216 -19.98 18.22 25.69
C SER A 216 -19.69 17.05 26.64
N THR A 217 -19.14 17.44 27.79
CA THR A 217 -19.23 16.79 29.11
C THR A 217 -18.42 15.51 29.35
N LYS A 218 -17.48 15.62 30.31
CA LYS A 218 -17.01 14.53 31.17
C LYS A 218 -18.22 13.79 31.77
N ALA A 219 -18.68 12.74 31.11
CA ALA A 219 -19.69 11.85 31.66
C ALA A 219 -18.96 10.72 32.40
N ASN A 220 -19.06 10.71 33.73
CA ASN A 220 -18.74 9.55 34.55
C ASN A 220 -19.59 8.37 34.09
N VAL A 221 -18.98 7.44 33.35
CA VAL A 221 -19.59 6.13 33.06
C VAL A 221 -19.57 5.34 34.37
N THR A 222 -20.68 5.42 35.10
CA THR A 222 -21.00 4.45 36.15
C THR A 222 -21.83 3.35 35.51
N SER A 223 -21.30 2.13 35.64
CA SER A 223 -21.85 0.88 35.15
C SER A 223 -23.26 0.62 35.66
N SER A 224 -24.24 0.49 34.76
CA SER A 224 -25.46 -0.27 35.04
C SER A 224 -26.02 -0.92 33.77
N SER A 225 -25.72 -2.22 33.63
CA SER A 225 -26.59 -3.29 33.14
C SER A 225 -27.74 -2.94 32.17
N SER A 226 -27.58 -3.30 30.89
CA SER A 226 -28.59 -4.10 30.18
C SER A 226 -28.03 -4.63 28.85
N SER A 227 -28.22 -5.94 28.67
CA SER A 227 -27.92 -6.79 27.51
C SER A 227 -28.09 -6.15 26.12
N SER A 228 -27.00 -5.63 25.57
CA SER A 228 -26.78 -5.64 24.13
C SER A 228 -25.44 -6.33 23.88
N THR A 229 -25.41 -7.30 22.98
CA THR A 229 -24.21 -7.88 22.35
C THR A 229 -23.51 -6.86 21.46
N ALA A 230 -23.42 -5.61 21.92
CA ALA A 230 -22.58 -4.58 21.35
C ALA A 230 -21.16 -4.95 21.76
N VAL A 231 -20.35 -5.13 20.75
CA VAL A 231 -19.08 -5.80 20.88
C VAL A 231 -18.05 -4.83 21.45
N PRO A 232 -17.29 -5.21 22.50
CA PRO A 232 -16.58 -4.29 23.38
C PRO A 232 -15.28 -3.69 22.81
N TRP A 233 -15.12 -3.60 21.48
CA TRP A 233 -13.90 -3.12 20.82
C TRP A 233 -13.98 -1.66 20.38
N ALA A 234 -14.84 -0.87 21.02
CA ALA A 234 -15.02 0.52 20.68
C ALA A 234 -13.85 1.38 21.21
N PHE A 235 -12.93 1.74 20.32
CA PHE A 235 -11.82 2.68 20.58
C PHE A 235 -12.28 4.10 20.92
N ASP A 236 -11.77 4.62 22.03
CA ASP A 236 -11.80 6.05 22.37
C ASP A 236 -10.36 6.58 22.33
N VAL A 237 -9.82 6.74 21.10
CA VAL A 237 -8.49 7.34 20.92
C VAL A 237 -8.65 8.67 20.21
N THR A 238 -8.20 9.74 20.87
CA THR A 238 -8.25 11.08 20.30
C THR A 238 -7.12 11.29 19.29
N ASP A 239 -7.39 12.02 18.20
CA ASP A 239 -6.45 12.27 17.08
C ASP A 239 -5.07 12.77 17.53
N SER A 240 -5.02 13.54 18.63
CA SER A 240 -3.78 14.12 19.15
C SER A 240 -2.81 13.09 19.74
N ASP A 241 -3.29 11.91 20.11
CA ASP A 241 -2.47 10.90 20.77
C ASP A 241 -1.76 9.95 19.80
N LEU A 242 -2.31 9.78 18.57
CA LEU A 242 -1.89 8.78 17.58
C LEU A 242 -0.99 9.31 16.46
N SER A 243 -1.10 10.59 16.11
CA SER A 243 -0.37 11.08 14.94
C SER A 243 1.13 11.23 15.24
N GLY A 244 1.97 10.43 14.56
CA GLY A 244 3.42 10.68 14.48
C GLY A 244 4.30 10.06 15.57
N LYS A 245 3.80 9.11 16.37
CA LYS A 245 4.66 8.28 17.23
C LYS A 245 4.74 6.84 16.68
N HIS A 246 5.85 6.16 16.96
CA HIS A 246 5.99 4.72 16.75
C HIS A 246 5.02 3.99 17.70
N HIS A 247 3.83 3.66 17.21
CA HIS A 247 2.76 3.04 18.00
C HIS A 247 2.71 1.51 17.86
N TYR A 248 3.65 0.92 17.11
CA TYR A 248 3.82 -0.53 17.14
C TYR A 248 4.43 -0.90 18.49
N ASP A 249 3.76 -1.79 19.20
CA ASP A 249 4.39 -2.53 20.27
C ASP A 249 5.47 -3.41 19.62
N PHE A 250 6.72 -2.98 19.79
CA PHE A 250 7.87 -3.61 19.14
C PHE A 250 8.02 -5.07 19.55
N ASP A 251 7.65 -5.42 20.78
CA ASP A 251 7.81 -6.78 21.30
C ASP A 251 6.82 -7.73 20.61
N LEU A 252 5.54 -7.32 20.46
CA LEU A 252 4.56 -8.15 19.76
C LEU A 252 4.75 -8.14 18.24
N TRP A 253 5.19 -7.02 17.66
CA TRP A 253 5.60 -7.03 16.26
C TRP A 253 6.76 -7.99 16.05
N GLU A 254 7.75 -8.00 16.95
CA GLU A 254 8.85 -8.95 16.91
C GLU A 254 8.31 -10.39 16.95
N GLU A 255 7.39 -10.73 17.87
CA GLU A 255 6.76 -12.05 17.95
C GLU A 255 5.96 -12.42 16.68
N LEU A 256 5.08 -11.55 16.20
CA LEU A 256 4.31 -11.79 14.97
C LEU A 256 5.24 -11.96 13.76
N SER A 257 6.25 -11.10 13.68
CA SER A 257 7.21 -11.12 12.59
C SER A 257 8.12 -12.35 12.67
N GLU A 258 8.50 -12.80 13.86
CA GLU A 258 9.23 -14.03 14.12
C GLU A 258 8.38 -15.25 13.75
N TYR A 259 7.11 -15.28 14.13
CA TYR A 259 6.17 -16.32 13.68
C TYR A 259 6.09 -16.38 12.15
N LEU A 260 5.93 -15.23 11.48
CA LEU A 260 5.86 -15.19 10.02
C LEU A 260 7.20 -15.55 9.35
N GLU A 261 8.34 -15.17 9.92
CA GLU A 261 9.67 -15.54 9.40
C GLU A 261 9.98 -17.03 9.63
N ILE A 262 9.79 -17.55 10.84
CA ILE A 262 10.16 -18.92 11.23
C ILE A 262 9.14 -19.94 10.73
N GLU A 263 7.86 -19.76 11.09
CA GLU A 263 6.82 -20.77 10.83
C GLU A 263 6.29 -20.68 9.40
N ARG A 264 6.23 -19.46 8.85
CA ARG A 264 5.68 -19.24 7.50
C ARG A 264 6.75 -18.94 6.45
N GLY A 265 8.01 -18.74 6.82
CA GLY A 265 9.11 -18.56 5.87
C GLY A 265 9.02 -17.27 5.06
N TYR A 266 8.50 -16.19 5.66
CA TYR A 266 8.57 -14.84 5.13
C TYR A 266 9.93 -14.19 5.42
N GLU A 267 10.33 -13.22 4.61
CA GLU A 267 11.50 -12.35 4.85
C GLU A 267 11.01 -10.94 5.18
N LEU A 268 11.40 -10.39 6.34
CA LEU A 268 11.03 -9.02 6.66
C LEU A 268 11.85 -8.02 5.84
N VAL A 269 11.16 -7.12 5.15
CA VAL A 269 11.75 -5.94 4.52
C VAL A 269 12.15 -4.97 5.62
N ARG A 270 13.43 -4.94 5.93
CA ARG A 270 13.99 -4.05 6.95
C ARG A 270 14.38 -2.72 6.32
N ARG A 271 14.10 -1.62 7.05
CA ARG A 271 14.49 -0.25 6.67
C ARG A 271 13.94 0.21 5.32
N ASN A 272 12.83 -0.37 4.85
CA ASN A 272 12.20 -0.09 3.56
C ASN A 272 12.99 -0.53 2.32
N PHE A 273 14.14 -1.20 2.43
CA PHE A 273 14.94 -1.63 1.27
C PHE A 273 14.92 -3.15 1.11
N PHE A 274 14.76 -3.63 -0.13
CA PHE A 274 14.90 -5.04 -0.48
C PHE A 274 15.37 -5.21 -1.93
N ALA A 275 15.67 -6.45 -2.34
CA ALA A 275 16.10 -6.73 -3.70
C ALA A 275 15.49 -8.01 -4.26
N VAL A 276 15.15 -7.98 -5.55
CA VAL A 276 14.67 -9.12 -6.32
C VAL A 276 15.51 -9.24 -7.58
N GLU A 277 16.28 -10.34 -7.70
CA GLU A 277 17.09 -10.64 -8.90
C GLU A 277 17.97 -9.44 -9.35
N ASN A 278 18.63 -8.79 -8.38
CA ASN A 278 19.47 -7.59 -8.53
C ASN A 278 18.77 -6.27 -8.85
N VAL A 279 17.44 -6.23 -8.86
CA VAL A 279 16.67 -4.97 -8.85
C VAL A 279 16.46 -4.56 -7.38
N ARG A 280 16.91 -3.37 -7.01
CA ARG A 280 16.76 -2.82 -5.66
C ARG A 280 15.51 -1.97 -5.57
N PHE A 281 14.78 -2.17 -4.49
CA PHE A 281 13.52 -1.50 -4.22
C PHE A 281 13.59 -0.68 -2.95
N THR A 282 12.86 0.43 -2.94
CA THR A 282 12.26 0.96 -1.71
C THR A 282 10.78 0.63 -1.67
N LEU A 283 10.22 0.37 -0.50
CA LEU A 283 8.77 0.31 -0.29
C LEU A 283 8.38 1.13 0.93
N GLU A 284 7.49 2.10 0.73
CA GLU A 284 6.91 2.93 1.78
C GLU A 284 5.38 2.83 1.76
N ILE A 285 4.78 2.81 2.94
CA ILE A 285 3.33 2.73 3.12
C ILE A 285 2.82 4.09 3.59
N CYS A 286 2.17 4.82 2.69
CA CYS A 286 1.43 6.05 2.97
C CYS A 286 2.20 7.10 3.81
N LEU A 287 1.91 7.19 5.11
CA LEU A 287 2.52 8.15 6.01
C LEU A 287 4.04 7.94 6.15
N ASP A 288 4.54 6.72 5.96
CA ASP A 288 5.99 6.46 5.90
C ASP A 288 6.65 7.29 4.81
N HIS A 289 6.01 7.36 3.64
CA HIS A 289 6.50 8.14 2.52
C HIS A 289 6.50 9.63 2.84
N ALA A 290 5.44 10.15 3.47
CA ALA A 290 5.41 11.56 3.87
C ALA A 290 6.41 11.90 4.97
N ALA A 291 6.64 10.96 5.89
CA ALA A 291 7.62 11.08 6.94
C ALA A 291 9.07 10.92 6.44
N GLY A 292 9.25 10.43 5.20
CA GLY A 292 10.54 10.23 4.57
C GLY A 292 11.32 9.08 5.21
N GLU A 293 10.65 7.96 5.48
CA GLU A 293 11.25 6.88 6.25
C GLU A 293 12.37 6.17 5.49
N ALA A 294 12.22 5.91 4.18
CA ALA A 294 13.30 5.38 3.37
C ALA A 294 14.51 6.34 3.34
N GLN A 295 14.25 7.65 3.29
CA GLN A 295 15.30 8.67 3.36
C GLN A 295 16.02 8.66 4.72
N ARG A 296 15.30 8.62 5.83
CA ARG A 296 15.90 8.55 7.17
C ARG A 296 16.71 7.27 7.36
N ASN A 297 16.23 6.17 6.79
CA ASN A 297 16.94 4.89 6.82
C ASN A 297 18.21 4.92 5.96
N PHE A 298 18.21 5.61 4.83
CA PHE A 298 19.38 5.79 3.98
C PHE A 298 20.45 6.70 4.59
N LEU A 299 20.03 7.74 5.33
CA LEU A 299 20.92 8.72 5.96
C LEU A 299 21.43 8.25 7.34
N LYS A 300 22.64 8.66 7.70
CA LYS A 300 23.18 8.46 9.06
C LYS A 300 22.69 9.58 9.99
N LYS A 301 22.48 9.25 11.26
CA LYS A 301 22.24 10.24 12.32
C LYS A 301 23.47 11.16 12.41
N GLY A 302 23.29 12.46 12.14
CA GLY A 302 24.39 13.43 12.06
C GLY A 302 24.93 13.71 10.66
N GLY A 303 24.31 13.15 9.62
CA GLY A 303 24.65 13.40 8.21
C GLY A 303 25.47 12.30 7.55
N GLY A 304 25.44 12.28 6.21
CA GLY A 304 26.08 11.27 5.37
C GLY A 304 25.21 10.05 5.08
N VAL A 305 25.71 9.17 4.21
CA VAL A 305 24.99 7.99 3.69
C VAL A 305 25.43 6.72 4.42
N ARG A 306 24.49 5.80 4.69
CA ARG A 306 24.78 4.44 5.16
C ARG A 306 25.46 3.62 4.06
N HIS A 307 26.61 3.01 4.35
CA HIS A 307 27.38 2.30 3.33
C HIS A 307 26.77 0.95 2.91
N ASP A 308 25.92 0.38 3.77
CA ASP A 308 25.18 -0.87 3.56
C ASP A 308 23.88 -0.68 2.77
N ILE A 309 23.50 0.57 2.46
CA ILE A 309 22.28 0.88 1.72
C ILE A 309 22.65 1.66 0.47
N HIS A 310 22.07 1.25 -0.66
CA HIS A 310 22.26 1.92 -1.93
C HIS A 310 20.94 2.50 -2.43
N PRO A 311 20.97 3.57 -3.25
CA PRO A 311 19.76 4.10 -3.86
C PRO A 311 19.04 3.03 -4.69
N ALA A 312 17.71 3.03 -4.60
CA ALA A 312 16.88 2.04 -5.27
C ALA A 312 16.79 2.30 -6.77
N ASP A 313 16.55 1.21 -7.51
CA ASP A 313 16.23 1.26 -8.93
C ASP A 313 14.74 1.59 -9.13
N VAL A 314 13.90 1.11 -8.20
CA VAL A 314 12.45 1.34 -8.17
C VAL A 314 12.01 1.71 -6.75
N SER A 315 11.20 2.76 -6.62
CA SER A 315 10.50 3.11 -5.37
C SER A 315 9.04 2.73 -5.50
N LEU A 316 8.51 2.02 -4.51
CA LEU A 316 7.13 1.55 -4.47
C LEU A 316 6.43 2.31 -3.34
N ILE A 317 5.27 2.90 -3.65
CA ILE A 317 4.44 3.57 -2.65
C ILE A 317 3.04 2.98 -2.74
N SER A 318 2.62 2.30 -1.68
CA SER A 318 1.23 1.89 -1.49
C SER A 318 0.60 2.84 -0.47
N SER A 319 -0.53 3.46 -0.83
CA SER A 319 -1.12 4.50 0.02
C SER A 319 -2.62 4.61 -0.12
N ALA A 320 -3.25 5.30 0.84
CA ALA A 320 -4.62 5.76 0.78
C ALA A 320 -4.65 7.24 1.18
N GLY A 321 -4.57 8.13 0.21
CA GLY A 321 -4.69 9.56 0.39
C GLY A 321 -3.34 10.28 0.43
N MET A 322 -2.32 9.75 -0.24
CA MET A 322 -0.98 10.36 -0.27
C MET A 322 -0.57 10.72 -1.70
N GLN A 323 0.31 11.71 -1.85
CA GLN A 323 0.98 12.03 -3.11
C GLN A 323 2.46 11.66 -3.02
N ILE A 324 3.10 11.50 -4.17
CA ILE A 324 4.56 11.41 -4.25
C ILE A 324 5.16 12.72 -3.75
N ILE A 325 5.99 12.62 -2.70
CA ILE A 325 6.79 13.70 -2.13
C ILE A 325 8.22 13.46 -2.59
N ASP A 326 8.56 14.10 -3.71
CA ASP A 326 9.81 13.88 -4.44
C ASP A 326 11.06 13.95 -3.55
N LYS A 327 11.08 14.83 -2.53
CA LYS A 327 12.21 15.00 -1.62
C LYS A 327 12.51 13.81 -0.71
N ASN A 328 11.55 12.89 -0.59
CA ASN A 328 11.66 11.70 0.27
C ASN A 328 12.13 10.48 -0.52
N LEU A 329 12.24 10.57 -1.85
CA LEU A 329 12.65 9.45 -2.71
C LEU A 329 14.17 9.21 -2.69
N ILE A 330 14.55 7.94 -2.53
CA ILE A 330 15.95 7.48 -2.61
C ILE A 330 16.14 6.61 -3.84
N LEU A 331 16.17 7.27 -5.00
CA LEU A 331 16.34 6.63 -6.31
C LEU A 331 17.74 6.90 -6.85
N LYS A 332 18.29 5.99 -7.64
CA LYS A 332 19.45 6.31 -8.46
C LYS A 332 19.07 7.09 -9.72
N ASP A 333 20.05 7.54 -10.49
CA ASP A 333 19.80 8.12 -11.81
C ASP A 333 19.04 7.16 -12.73
N GLY A 334 18.04 7.70 -13.42
CA GLY A 334 17.10 6.94 -14.23
C GLY A 334 16.07 6.13 -13.43
N GLY A 335 16.17 6.04 -12.10
CA GLY A 335 15.23 5.30 -11.24
C GLY A 335 13.76 5.73 -11.43
N VAL A 336 12.82 4.86 -11.08
CA VAL A 336 11.37 5.20 -11.11
C VAL A 336 10.72 5.07 -9.76
N VAL A 337 9.65 5.83 -9.58
CA VAL A 337 8.67 5.63 -8.52
C VAL A 337 7.38 5.13 -9.14
N TYR A 338 6.80 4.09 -8.53
CA TYR A 338 5.47 3.56 -8.79
C TYR A 338 4.60 3.81 -7.56
N HIS A 339 3.48 4.48 -7.78
CA HIS A 339 2.59 4.89 -6.71
C HIS A 339 1.18 4.37 -6.98
N GLN A 340 0.61 3.68 -5.99
CA GLN A 340 -0.78 3.27 -5.99
C GLN A 340 -1.51 3.91 -4.81
N ASP A 341 -2.45 4.80 -5.14
CA ASP A 341 -3.31 5.47 -4.16
C ASP A 341 -4.71 4.86 -4.12
N GLY A 342 -5.27 4.75 -2.91
CA GLY A 342 -6.59 4.17 -2.66
C GLY A 342 -7.70 5.18 -2.35
N LEU A 343 -7.45 6.48 -2.18
CA LEU A 343 -8.49 7.41 -1.69
C LEU A 343 -8.86 8.49 -2.71
N TYR A 344 -7.88 9.05 -3.41
CA TYR A 344 -8.16 10.21 -4.26
C TYR A 344 -8.76 9.86 -5.61
N ASN A 345 -9.01 8.57 -5.88
CA ASN A 345 -9.34 8.08 -7.21
C ASN A 345 -8.36 8.63 -8.27
N ARG A 346 -7.18 9.07 -7.81
CA ARG A 346 -6.04 9.45 -8.62
C ARG A 346 -5.47 8.11 -9.01
N THR A 347 -5.50 7.88 -10.30
CA THR A 347 -4.93 6.71 -10.95
C THR A 347 -3.57 6.40 -10.37
N SER A 348 -3.20 5.12 -10.40
CA SER A 348 -1.80 4.69 -10.28
C SER A 348 -0.91 5.70 -11.02
N ASP A 349 0.15 6.23 -10.40
CA ASP A 349 1.07 7.19 -11.00
C ASP A 349 2.46 6.56 -11.12
N ALA A 350 3.21 7.00 -12.12
CA ALA A 350 4.59 6.61 -12.30
C ALA A 350 5.42 7.84 -12.70
N ARG A 351 6.58 8.02 -12.05
CA ARG A 351 7.54 9.07 -12.41
C ARG A 351 8.94 8.51 -12.57
N ARG A 352 9.74 9.12 -13.45
CA ARG A 352 11.16 8.80 -13.63
C ARG A 352 12.04 9.92 -13.11
N ARG A 353 13.11 9.57 -12.39
CA ARG A 353 14.20 10.48 -12.04
C ARG A 353 15.12 10.72 -13.24
N LEU A 354 15.32 12.00 -13.57
CA LEU A 354 16.29 12.48 -14.54
C LEU A 354 17.30 13.40 -13.84
N MET A 355 18.59 13.12 -14.00
CA MET A 355 19.64 14.06 -13.60
C MET A 355 19.61 15.28 -14.51
N ILE A 356 19.69 16.47 -13.92
CA ILE A 356 19.85 17.72 -14.66
C ILE A 356 21.33 18.09 -14.59
N ASP A 357 21.99 18.19 -15.74
CA ASP A 357 23.27 18.88 -15.84
C ASP A 357 23.01 20.37 -15.66
N LEU A 358 23.24 20.90 -14.46
CA LEU A 358 23.18 22.33 -14.24
C LEU A 358 24.32 23.01 -15.04
N PRO A 359 24.02 24.00 -15.89
CA PRO A 359 25.06 24.79 -16.52
C PRO A 359 25.91 25.46 -15.43
N GLU A 360 27.24 25.45 -15.58
CA GLU A 360 28.20 25.91 -14.55
C GLU A 360 27.89 27.32 -13.99
N LYS A 361 27.18 28.16 -14.75
CA LYS A 361 26.82 29.54 -14.39
C LYS A 361 25.64 29.66 -13.42
N GLU A 362 24.79 28.63 -13.29
CA GLU A 362 23.63 28.67 -12.38
C GLU A 362 23.98 28.20 -10.96
N LYS A 363 25.14 27.54 -10.78
CA LYS A 363 25.66 27.13 -9.47
C LYS A 363 25.99 28.29 -8.52
N GLU A 364 26.09 29.52 -9.03
CA GLU A 364 26.44 30.71 -8.24
C GLU A 364 25.24 31.65 -7.98
N ALA A 365 24.06 31.40 -8.55
CA ALA A 365 23.05 32.46 -8.70
C ALA A 365 21.74 32.33 -7.90
N ASP A 366 21.30 31.16 -7.43
CA ASP A 366 19.96 31.06 -6.83
C ASP A 366 19.92 30.26 -5.54
N GLU A 367 19.85 30.98 -4.41
CA GLU A 367 19.71 30.41 -3.07
C GLU A 367 18.22 30.30 -2.66
N LYS A 368 17.24 30.52 -3.56
CA LYS A 368 15.86 30.83 -3.14
C LYS A 368 14.66 30.37 -3.97
N THR A 369 14.79 29.51 -4.99
CA THR A 369 13.61 28.93 -5.67
C THR A 369 13.35 27.49 -5.24
N SER A 370 12.08 27.20 -4.93
CA SER A 370 11.66 26.30 -3.85
C SER A 370 11.19 24.92 -4.27
N ASP A 371 11.65 24.36 -5.38
CA ASP A 371 11.33 22.98 -5.80
C ASP A 371 12.58 22.15 -6.12
N GLU A 372 13.75 22.64 -5.70
CA GLU A 372 15.04 22.01 -5.93
C GLU A 372 15.32 20.95 -4.86
N ILE A 373 15.18 19.68 -5.23
CA ILE A 373 15.48 18.56 -4.34
C ILE A 373 16.93 18.18 -4.54
N LEU A 374 17.73 18.60 -3.58
CA LEU A 374 19.10 18.15 -3.42
C LEU A 374 19.05 16.70 -2.93
N ASP A 375 19.70 15.78 -3.64
CA ASP A 375 20.02 14.49 -3.03
C ASP A 375 21.02 14.65 -1.88
N ALA A 376 21.33 13.55 -1.19
CA ALA A 376 22.27 13.57 -0.06
C ALA A 376 23.67 14.11 -0.41
N ALA A 377 24.01 14.25 -1.71
CA ALA A 377 25.24 14.82 -2.22
C ALA A 377 25.10 16.26 -2.75
N GLY A 378 23.91 16.88 -2.65
CA GLY A 378 23.66 18.22 -3.18
C GLY A 378 23.35 18.25 -4.67
N THR A 379 22.97 17.12 -5.29
CA THR A 379 22.72 17.06 -6.73
C THR A 379 21.24 17.31 -7.03
N LEU A 380 20.98 18.24 -7.94
CA LEU A 380 19.65 18.56 -8.43
C LEU A 380 19.14 17.45 -9.37
N PHE A 381 17.93 16.95 -9.13
CA PHE A 381 17.24 16.08 -10.08
C PHE A 381 15.80 16.53 -10.29
N LYS A 382 15.21 16.10 -11.41
CA LYS A 382 13.80 16.32 -11.72
C LYS A 382 13.08 15.00 -11.92
N LEU A 383 11.84 14.93 -11.48
CA LEU A 383 10.93 13.85 -11.84
C LEU A 383 10.13 14.21 -13.09
N GLU A 384 10.04 13.26 -14.01
CA GLU A 384 9.17 13.32 -15.19
C GLU A 384 7.98 12.37 -14.98
N THR A 385 6.75 12.90 -15.08
CA THR A 385 5.53 12.09 -15.06
C THR A 385 5.48 11.19 -16.30
N MET A 386 5.15 9.92 -16.09
CA MET A 386 4.96 8.96 -17.17
C MET A 386 3.47 8.86 -17.51
N GLU A 387 3.16 8.82 -18.80
CA GLU A 387 1.79 8.54 -19.25
C GLU A 387 1.54 7.02 -19.28
N PRO A 388 0.33 6.56 -18.91
CA PRO A 388 -0.01 5.15 -18.97
C PRO A 388 -0.09 4.66 -20.43
N GLU A 389 0.38 3.43 -20.66
CA GLU A 389 0.27 2.74 -21.95
C GLU A 389 -1.15 2.23 -22.19
N GLU A 390 -1.76 1.64 -21.16
CA GLU A 390 -3.08 1.02 -21.25
C GLU A 390 -3.84 1.22 -19.93
N VAL A 391 -5.13 1.53 -20.04
CA VAL A 391 -6.04 1.63 -18.90
C VAL A 391 -7.26 0.77 -19.21
N VAL A 392 -7.53 -0.21 -18.36
CA VAL A 392 -8.66 -1.13 -18.55
C VAL A 392 -9.54 -1.14 -17.32
N GLU A 393 -10.84 -0.95 -17.53
CA GLU A 393 -11.85 -1.13 -16.49
C GLU A 393 -12.06 -2.61 -16.21
N LEU A 394 -11.88 -3.04 -14.96
CA LEU A 394 -11.96 -4.48 -14.61
C LEU A 394 -13.30 -5.10 -14.95
N TRP A 395 -14.38 -4.34 -14.79
CA TRP A 395 -15.74 -4.83 -15.00
C TRP A 395 -16.44 -4.17 -16.17
N GLY A 396 -15.71 -3.43 -17.02
CA GLY A 396 -16.29 -2.76 -18.20
C GLY A 396 -17.48 -1.85 -17.88
N GLY A 397 -17.55 -1.30 -16.66
CA GLY A 397 -18.67 -0.50 -16.17
C GLY A 397 -19.92 -1.31 -15.74
N ASP A 398 -19.83 -2.64 -15.63
CA ASP A 398 -20.90 -3.50 -15.10
C ASP A 398 -21.06 -3.30 -13.59
N HIS A 399 -21.94 -2.38 -13.22
CA HIS A 399 -22.24 -2.05 -11.84
C HIS A 399 -22.87 -3.22 -11.05
N GLU A 400 -23.62 -4.11 -11.70
CA GLU A 400 -24.24 -5.25 -11.00
C GLU A 400 -23.17 -6.28 -10.62
N ARG A 401 -22.24 -6.59 -11.54
CA ARG A 401 -21.09 -7.45 -11.25
C ARG A 401 -20.16 -6.85 -10.19
N ILE A 402 -20.03 -5.53 -10.17
CA ILE A 402 -19.35 -4.80 -9.11
C ILE A 402 -20.05 -5.06 -7.76
N GLU A 403 -21.36 -4.90 -7.67
CA GLU A 403 -22.12 -5.11 -6.43
C GLU A 403 -22.15 -6.58 -5.96
N GLU A 404 -22.06 -7.54 -6.89
CA GLU A 404 -22.05 -8.98 -6.57
C GLU A 404 -20.68 -9.48 -6.06
N LYS A 405 -19.60 -8.97 -6.65
CA LYS A 405 -18.22 -9.37 -6.31
C LYS A 405 -17.56 -8.48 -5.27
N MET A 406 -17.96 -7.21 -5.19
CA MET A 406 -17.60 -6.27 -4.14
C MET A 406 -18.82 -5.94 -3.30
N LEU A 407 -18.66 -6.01 -1.98
CA LEU A 407 -18.97 -4.92 -1.08
C LEU A 407 -19.76 -3.75 -1.70
N GLN A 408 -21.09 -3.77 -1.50
CA GLN A 408 -22.16 -3.02 -2.21
C GLN A 408 -21.93 -1.53 -2.52
N LEU A 409 -20.85 -0.86 -2.08
CA LEU A 409 -20.76 0.60 -2.03
C LEU A 409 -19.39 1.20 -2.39
N PHE A 410 -18.41 0.42 -2.86
CA PHE A 410 -17.07 0.97 -3.19
C PHE A 410 -17.07 2.05 -4.29
N PHE A 411 -18.09 2.07 -5.19
CA PHE A 411 -17.91 2.74 -6.48
C PHE A 411 -19.07 3.61 -6.99
N LEU A 412 -19.88 4.18 -6.09
CA LEU A 412 -21.05 4.96 -6.50
C LEU A 412 -20.74 6.36 -7.06
N LYS A 413 -19.46 6.77 -7.13
CA LYS A 413 -19.06 7.89 -7.99
C LYS A 413 -18.69 7.30 -9.36
N LYS A 414 -19.27 7.79 -10.46
CA LYS A 414 -19.01 7.28 -11.83
C LYS A 414 -17.52 7.28 -12.22
N THR A 415 -16.70 8.04 -11.51
CA THR A 415 -15.25 8.11 -11.67
C THR A 415 -14.49 6.98 -10.97
N THR A 416 -15.09 6.27 -10.02
CA THR A 416 -14.41 5.34 -9.12
C THR A 416 -14.34 3.91 -9.64
N ILE A 417 -14.78 3.61 -10.87
CA ILE A 417 -14.69 2.25 -11.44
C ILE A 417 -13.24 1.77 -11.39
N PRO A 418 -12.97 0.58 -10.83
CA PRO A 418 -11.62 0.08 -10.78
C PRO A 418 -11.00 -0.14 -12.13
N ARG A 419 -9.74 0.27 -12.18
CA ARG A 419 -8.93 0.26 -13.38
C ARG A 419 -7.63 -0.43 -13.08
N ILE A 420 -7.20 -1.25 -14.03
CA ILE A 420 -5.81 -1.63 -14.14
C ILE A 420 -5.13 -0.64 -15.06
N VAL A 421 -4.08 -0.02 -14.55
CA VAL A 421 -3.23 0.89 -15.31
C VAL A 421 -1.92 0.18 -15.59
N LYS A 422 -1.48 0.20 -16.85
CA LYS A 422 -0.22 -0.36 -17.33
C LYS A 422 0.68 0.77 -17.79
N TYR A 423 1.93 0.75 -17.36
CA TYR A 423 2.99 1.64 -17.85
C TYR A 423 3.98 0.90 -18.76
N ALA A 424 4.58 1.59 -19.72
CA ALA A 424 5.38 0.98 -20.78
C ALA A 424 6.68 0.31 -20.32
N LYS A 425 7.15 -0.69 -21.08
CA LYS A 425 8.48 -1.32 -21.00
C LYS A 425 9.57 -0.38 -21.56
N LYS A 426 10.82 -0.49 -21.08
CA LYS A 426 11.90 0.51 -21.29
C LYS A 426 13.22 -0.02 -21.87
N ASP A 427 13.77 0.53 -22.96
CA ASP A 427 15.11 0.20 -23.55
C ASP A 427 15.98 1.45 -23.86
N LEU A 428 17.24 1.52 -23.39
CA LEU A 428 18.23 2.61 -23.68
C LEU A 428 19.35 2.25 -24.67
N PRO A 429 19.99 3.26 -25.33
CA PRO A 429 21.17 3.07 -26.17
C PRO A 429 22.43 2.69 -25.39
N ALA A 430 23.36 2.02 -26.08
CA ALA A 430 24.60 1.52 -25.52
C ALA A 430 25.44 2.64 -24.87
N ILE A 431 25.82 2.41 -23.61
CA ILE A 431 26.87 3.18 -22.94
C ILE A 431 28.20 2.73 -23.57
N ASN A 432 28.93 3.67 -24.17
CA ASN A 432 30.31 3.45 -24.62
C ASN A 432 31.29 3.45 -23.45
#